data_AF-A0A2V8GYD7-F1
#
_entry.id   AF-A0A2V8GYD7-F1
#
_cell.length_a   1.000
_cell.length_b   1.000
_cell.length_c   1.000
_cell.angle_alpha   90.00
_cell.angle_beta   90.00
_cell.angle_gamma   90.00
#
_symmetry.space_group_name_H-M   'P 1'
#
loop_
_entity.id
_entity.type
_entity.pdbx_description
1 polymer ?
#
loop_
_entity_poly.entity_id
_entity_poly.type
_entity_poly.pdbx_seq_one_letter_code
_entity_poly.pdbx_strand_id
1 'polypeptide(L)'
;MGRPERVRPSWKNTIPVLIDQNTIRAAEQQIDSCEACEPDKAEIPFDYVLDCITGSDPELTDYILEQPARCPRCSGEVLTGYWRWYDSETEGRKAFVLPGTLVTLKAG
;
A
#
# COMPACT_ATOMS: atom_id res chain seq x y z
N MET A 1 24.01 -14.91 -26.82
CA MET A 1 22.68 -14.51 -26.30
C MET A 1 22.49 -15.20 -24.96
N GLY A 2 22.50 -14.45 -23.86
CA GLY A 2 22.26 -15.01 -22.52
C GLY A 2 20.82 -15.50 -22.41
N ARG A 3 20.62 -16.65 -21.75
CA ARG A 3 19.28 -17.17 -21.45
C ARG A 3 18.52 -16.11 -20.63
N PRO A 4 17.26 -15.79 -20.95
CA PRO A 4 16.49 -14.84 -20.15
C PRO A 4 16.38 -15.36 -18.71
N GLU A 5 16.66 -14.46 -17.77
CA GLU A 5 16.63 -14.75 -16.34
C GLU A 5 15.24 -15.26 -15.94
N ARG A 6 15.20 -16.35 -15.15
CA ARG A 6 13.94 -16.91 -14.67
C ARG A 6 13.55 -16.21 -13.38
N VAL A 7 12.87 -15.08 -13.49
CA VAL A 7 12.24 -14.42 -12.35
C VAL A 7 11.09 -15.29 -11.84
N ARG A 8 11.23 -15.89 -10.66
CA ARG A 8 10.13 -16.57 -9.99
C ARG A 8 9.51 -15.62 -8.97
N PRO A 9 8.22 -15.25 -9.09
CA PRO A 9 7.56 -14.48 -8.05
C PRO A 9 7.57 -15.30 -6.75
N SER A 10 8.18 -14.76 -5.70
CA SER A 10 8.14 -15.37 -4.38
C SER A 10 6.89 -14.89 -3.64
N TRP A 11 5.75 -15.46 -4.02
CA TRP A 11 4.49 -15.51 -3.27
C TRP A 11 4.61 -15.92 -1.79
N LYS A 12 5.79 -16.29 -1.28
CA LYS A 12 6.02 -16.68 0.12
C LYS A 12 6.33 -15.51 1.06
N ASN A 13 6.43 -14.28 0.54
CA ASN A 13 7.07 -13.20 1.29
C ASN A 13 6.11 -12.11 1.79
N THR A 14 4.83 -12.17 1.47
CA THR A 14 3.82 -11.27 2.03
C THR A 14 2.64 -12.04 2.61
N ILE A 15 2.12 -11.54 3.72
CA ILE A 15 0.99 -12.04 4.47
C ILE A 15 -0.19 -11.13 4.10
N PRO A 16 -1.21 -11.66 3.38
CA PRO A 16 -2.38 -10.86 3.08
C PRO A 16 -3.18 -10.61 4.36
N VAL A 17 -3.46 -9.35 4.66
CA VAL A 17 -4.28 -8.94 5.80
C VAL A 17 -5.56 -8.31 5.27
N LEU A 18 -6.70 -8.91 5.62
CA LEU A 18 -8.00 -8.37 5.31
C LEU A 18 -8.30 -7.21 6.27
N ILE A 19 -8.57 -6.03 5.72
CA ILE A 19 -8.95 -4.83 6.45
C ILE A 19 -10.46 -4.69 6.36
N ASP A 20 -11.10 -4.76 7.52
CA ASP A 20 -12.54 -4.65 7.66
C ASP A 20 -13.05 -3.21 7.48
N GLN A 21 -14.35 -3.07 7.29
CA GLN A 21 -14.99 -1.78 7.15
C GLN A 21 -14.73 -0.79 8.31
N ASN A 22 -14.58 -1.29 9.54
CA ASN A 22 -14.34 -0.42 10.70
C ASN A 22 -12.94 0.20 10.66
N THR A 23 -11.94 -0.61 10.31
CA THR A 23 -10.55 -0.20 10.16
C THR A 23 -10.39 0.73 8.97
N ILE A 24 -11.10 0.48 7.87
CA ILE A 24 -11.17 1.40 6.72
C ILE A 24 -11.67 2.77 7.16
N ARG A 25 -12.80 2.84 7.89
CA ARG A 25 -13.35 4.11 8.38
C ARG A 25 -12.40 4.84 9.33
N ALA A 26 -11.68 4.10 10.19
CA ALA A 26 -10.67 4.68 11.05
C ALA A 26 -9.50 5.27 10.25
N ALA A 27 -9.07 4.61 9.17
CA ALA A 27 -8.04 5.12 8.27
C ALA A 27 -8.51 6.37 7.51
N GLU A 28 -9.72 6.36 6.98
CA GLU A 28 -10.35 7.52 6.33
C GLU A 28 -10.41 8.74 7.26
N GLN A 29 -10.61 8.52 8.56
CA GLN A 29 -10.62 9.60 9.55
C GLN A 29 -9.25 10.23 9.81
N GLN A 30 -8.14 9.51 9.54
CA GLN A 30 -6.79 10.06 9.68
C GLN A 30 -6.32 10.84 8.44
N ILE A 31 -6.96 10.63 7.30
CA ILE A 31 -6.64 11.32 6.05
C ILE A 31 -7.29 12.72 6.03
N ASP A 32 -6.54 13.71 5.58
CA ASP A 32 -7.05 15.04 5.21
C ASP A 32 -7.44 15.08 3.73
N SER A 33 -6.51 14.67 2.84
CA SER A 33 -6.68 14.71 1.39
C SER A 33 -5.85 13.62 0.70
N CYS A 34 -6.12 13.36 -0.59
CA CYS A 34 -5.38 12.40 -1.42
C CYS A 34 -4.73 13.08 -2.63
N GLU A 35 -3.80 12.39 -3.28
CA GLU A 35 -3.07 12.90 -4.45
C GLU A 35 -3.97 13.30 -5.63
N ALA A 36 -5.15 12.69 -5.75
CA ALA A 36 -6.08 13.02 -6.81
C ALA A 36 -6.69 14.43 -6.66
N CYS A 37 -6.86 14.91 -5.42
CA CYS A 37 -7.43 16.24 -5.16
C CYS A 37 -6.42 17.28 -4.67
N GLU A 38 -5.30 16.85 -4.08
CA GLU A 38 -4.24 17.71 -3.58
C GLU A 38 -2.86 17.06 -3.83
N PRO A 39 -2.43 16.96 -5.11
CA PRO A 39 -1.21 16.26 -5.49
C PRO A 39 0.06 16.84 -4.84
N ASP A 40 0.10 18.15 -4.61
CA ASP A 40 1.28 18.84 -4.08
C ASP A 40 1.56 18.56 -2.58
N LYS A 41 0.59 18.01 -1.85
CA LYS A 41 0.72 17.73 -0.40
C LYS A 41 0.65 16.24 -0.05
N ALA A 42 0.23 15.41 -0.99
CA ALA A 42 0.07 13.98 -0.76
C ALA A 42 1.43 13.29 -0.86
N GLU A 43 2.03 12.95 0.29
CA GLU A 43 3.38 12.36 0.36
C GLU A 43 3.40 10.99 1.03
N ILE A 44 2.34 10.64 1.78
CA ILE A 44 2.32 9.45 2.62
C ILE A 44 1.52 8.36 1.91
N PRO A 45 2.07 7.16 1.66
CA PRO A 45 1.29 6.05 1.12
C PRO A 45 0.16 5.64 2.06
N PHE A 46 -1.02 5.31 1.51
CA PHE A 46 -2.15 4.87 2.32
C PHE A 46 -1.83 3.65 3.20
N ASP A 47 -0.99 2.74 2.70
CA ASP A 47 -0.50 1.56 3.43
C ASP A 47 0.14 1.93 4.77
N TYR A 48 0.86 3.05 4.85
CA TYR A 48 1.46 3.54 6.09
C TYR A 48 0.41 3.87 7.16
N VAL A 49 -0.76 4.36 6.75
CA VAL A 49 -1.89 4.64 7.66
C VAL A 49 -2.41 3.33 8.24
N LEU A 50 -2.50 2.29 7.42
CA LEU A 50 -2.95 0.96 7.84
C LEU A 50 -1.91 0.28 8.75
N ASP A 51 -0.61 0.45 8.49
CA ASP A 51 0.45 -0.02 9.37
C ASP A 51 0.34 0.59 10.76
N CYS A 52 0.07 1.91 10.84
CA CYS A 52 -0.09 2.61 12.10
C CYS A 52 -1.33 2.15 12.89
N ILE A 53 -2.41 1.77 12.21
CA ILE A 53 -3.65 1.30 12.86
C ILE A 53 -3.54 -0.17 13.28
N THR A 54 -2.99 -1.02 12.41
CA THR A 54 -2.95 -2.48 12.62
C THR A 54 -1.71 -2.93 13.40
N GLY A 55 -0.64 -2.14 13.39
CA GLY A 55 0.67 -2.51 13.92
C GLY A 55 1.39 -3.58 13.10
N SER A 56 0.98 -3.82 11.86
CA SER A 56 1.59 -4.84 11.00
C SER A 56 2.94 -4.40 10.46
N ASP A 57 3.76 -5.38 10.04
CA ASP A 57 5.08 -5.12 9.45
C ASP A 57 4.93 -4.79 7.95
N PRO A 58 5.31 -3.58 7.50
CA PRO A 58 5.16 -3.15 6.10
C PRO A 58 6.01 -3.97 5.11
N GLU A 59 7.07 -4.65 5.56
CA GLU A 59 7.90 -5.47 4.66
C GLU A 59 7.25 -6.81 4.32
N LEU A 60 6.31 -7.25 5.16
CA LEU A 60 5.71 -8.58 5.13
C LEU A 60 4.20 -8.55 4.94
N THR A 61 3.57 -7.40 4.83
CA THR A 61 2.10 -7.28 4.82
C THR A 61 1.60 -6.70 3.51
N ASP A 62 0.60 -7.34 2.91
CA ASP A 62 -0.19 -6.78 1.81
C ASP A 62 -1.64 -6.60 2.30
N TYR A 63 -2.16 -5.38 2.23
CA TYR A 63 -3.51 -5.09 2.70
C TYR A 63 -4.56 -5.31 1.61
N ILE A 64 -5.60 -6.06 1.96
CA ILE A 64 -6.78 -6.28 1.15
C ILE A 64 -7.94 -5.55 1.82
N LEU A 65 -8.47 -4.53 1.17
CA LEU A 65 -9.62 -3.79 1.70
C LEU A 65 -10.92 -4.54 1.38
N GLU A 66 -11.78 -4.74 2.38
CA GLU A 66 -13.13 -5.29 2.18
C GLU A 66 -13.98 -4.43 1.22
N GLN A 67 -13.74 -3.11 1.26
CA GLN A 67 -14.31 -2.13 0.35
C GLN A 67 -13.27 -1.03 0.06
N PRO A 68 -13.33 -0.32 -1.08
CA PRO A 68 -12.42 0.79 -1.33
C PRO A 68 -12.53 1.86 -0.24
N ALA A 69 -11.39 2.32 0.27
CA ALA A 69 -11.35 3.49 1.14
C ALA A 69 -11.66 4.75 0.34
N ARG A 70 -12.19 5.78 1.01
CA ARG A 70 -12.63 7.03 0.39
C ARG A 70 -11.91 8.23 0.97
N CYS A 71 -11.39 9.09 0.10
CA CYS A 71 -10.83 10.37 0.51
C CYS A 71 -11.93 11.24 1.13
N PRO A 72 -11.77 11.76 2.35
CA PRO A 72 -12.80 12.57 3.00
C PRO A 72 -13.03 13.92 2.31
N ARG A 73 -12.06 14.40 1.51
CA ARG A 73 -12.15 15.69 0.82
C ARG A 73 -12.83 15.61 -0.55
N CYS A 74 -12.52 14.60 -1.35
CA CYS A 74 -13.04 14.48 -2.73
C CYS A 74 -13.92 13.24 -2.96
N SER A 75 -14.08 12.37 -1.97
CA SER A 75 -14.77 11.06 -2.09
C SER A 75 -14.17 10.10 -3.13
N GLY A 76 -12.99 10.43 -3.67
CA GLY A 76 -12.23 9.56 -4.56
C GLY A 76 -11.76 8.29 -3.86
N GLU A 77 -11.53 7.23 -4.64
CA GLU A 77 -11.01 5.98 -4.11
C GLU A 77 -9.55 6.14 -3.65
N VAL A 78 -9.25 5.54 -2.51
CA VAL A 78 -7.90 5.44 -1.94
C VAL A 78 -7.58 3.96 -1.88
N LEU A 79 -6.53 3.55 -2.60
CA LEU A 79 -6.14 2.16 -2.80
C LEU A 79 -4.84 1.86 -2.07
N THR A 80 -4.69 0.60 -1.64
CA THR A 80 -3.44 0.07 -1.11
C THR A 80 -2.46 -0.28 -2.22
N GLY A 81 -1.18 -0.31 -1.87
CA GLY A 81 -0.12 -0.75 -2.77
C GLY A 81 -0.05 -2.27 -2.89
N TYR A 82 0.86 -2.71 -3.76
CA TYR A 82 1.24 -4.13 -3.86
C TYR A 82 2.75 -4.27 -3.80
N TRP A 83 3.21 -5.13 -2.89
CA TRP A 83 4.62 -5.52 -2.81
C TRP A 83 4.81 -6.90 -3.44
N ARG A 84 5.57 -6.98 -4.54
CA ARG A 84 5.95 -8.26 -5.14
C ARG A 84 7.44 -8.48 -5.08
N TRP A 85 7.84 -9.39 -4.19
CA TRP A 85 9.21 -9.87 -4.11
C TRP A 85 9.52 -10.89 -5.21
N TYR A 86 10.69 -10.75 -5.82
CA TYR A 86 11.26 -11.75 -6.71
C TYR A 86 12.74 -11.94 -6.42
N ASP A 87 13.17 -13.20 -6.53
CA ASP A 87 14.58 -13.55 -6.41
C ASP A 87 15.20 -13.52 -7.82
N SER A 88 16.18 -12.63 -8.00
CA SER A 88 17.05 -12.59 -9.18
C SER A 88 18.28 -13.45 -8.92
N GLU A 89 18.68 -14.25 -9.91
CA GLU A 89 19.91 -15.05 -9.86
C GLU A 89 21.16 -14.17 -9.90
N THR A 90 21.04 -12.93 -10.40
CA THR A 90 22.17 -12.02 -10.63
C THR A 90 22.21 -10.83 -9.67
N GLU A 91 21.06 -10.31 -9.26
CA GLU A 91 20.94 -9.08 -8.48
C GLU A 91 20.40 -9.33 -7.06
N GLY A 92 20.15 -10.59 -6.69
CA GLY A 92 19.61 -10.96 -5.39
C GLY A 92 18.11 -10.67 -5.26
N ARG A 93 17.63 -10.45 -4.05
CA ARG A 93 16.20 -10.23 -3.79
C ARG A 93 15.80 -8.80 -4.18
N LYS A 94 14.82 -8.67 -5.08
CA LYS A 94 14.25 -7.39 -5.51
C LYS A 94 12.76 -7.31 -5.20
N ALA A 95 12.27 -6.10 -4.97
CA ALA A 95 10.85 -5.78 -4.87
C ALA A 95 10.37 -5.05 -6.13
N PHE A 96 9.23 -5.45 -6.65
CA PHE A 96 8.38 -4.62 -7.49
C PHE A 96 7.31 -4.00 -6.59
N VAL A 97 7.23 -2.68 -6.59
CA VAL A 97 6.29 -1.93 -5.76
C VAL A 97 5.32 -1.20 -6.69
N LEU A 98 4.03 -1.52 -6.57
CA LEU A 98 2.98 -0.62 -7.01
C LEU A 98 2.62 0.23 -5.79
N PRO A 99 2.98 1.52 -5.75
CA PRO A 99 2.66 2.36 -4.61
C PRO A 99 1.14 2.49 -4.48
N GLY A 100 0.64 2.41 -3.25
CA GLY A 100 -0.73 2.76 -2.93
C GLY A 100 -0.98 4.26 -3.14
N THR A 101 -2.24 4.67 -3.07
CA THR A 101 -2.62 6.07 -3.21
C THR A 101 -1.91 6.92 -2.16
N LEU A 102 -1.29 8.02 -2.59
CA LEU A 102 -0.68 8.96 -1.66
C LEU A 102 -1.76 9.84 -0.99
N VAL A 103 -1.55 10.09 0.30
CA VAL A 103 -2.44 10.85 1.16
C VAL A 103 -1.68 11.88 2.00
N THR A 104 -2.41 12.88 2.46
CA THR A 104 -1.98 13.81 3.51
C THR A 104 -2.71 13.45 4.78
N LEU A 105 -2.00 13.37 5.91
CA LEU A 105 -2.61 13.13 7.21
C LEU A 105 -3.18 14.42 7.81
N LYS A 106 -4.24 14.30 8.61
CA LYS A 106 -4.72 15.42 9.43
C LYS A 106 -3.65 15.78 10.46
N ALA A 107 -3.42 17.08 10.65
CA ALA A 107 -2.64 17.55 11.79
C ALA A 107 -3.41 17.22 13.08
N GLY A 108 -2.76 16.46 13.97
CA GLY A 108 -3.28 16.11 15.29
C GLY A 108 -3.24 17.26 16.28
#